data_AF-A0A530YWM1-F1
#
_entry.id   AF-A0A530YWM1-F1
#
_cell.length_a   1.000
_cell.length_b   1.000
_cell.length_c   1.000
_cell.angle_alpha   90.00
_cell.angle_beta   90.00
_cell.angle_gamma   90.00
#
_symmetry.space_group_name_H-M   'P 1'
#
loop_
_entity.id
_entity.type
_entity.pdbx_description
1 polymer ?
#
loop_
_entity_poly.entity_id
_entity_poly.type
_entity_poly.pdbx_seq_one_letter_code
_entity_poly.pdbx_strand_id
1 'polypeptide(L)'
;TPLLGGLENGRLIFNTAFIVVLVSLVIQGWTVGPLARRLGLIVPARLGPLDKVELELPGSAHHELLAYRVAPGSPVARGERIPRWARPSLVLRDGRSMRFQDMGRLAAGDHVYIFVPDRYPALLDKLFASRAVVDPEDADFFGAFAVDPARSAAELEAAYAPGLTEEERKLTVGDLVTARLGGHAEYADRVLIGPIELIVRDVDDKGRITGLGLSLEPTAPVARVPVFLSAGEIADRIVGFVRNWRKRTKKPAAEAPDDAEPAPQPVVGKATGEG
;
A
#
# COMPACT_ATOMS: atom_id res chain seq x y z
N THR A 1 -48.95 -9.19 6.84
CA THR A 1 -47.62 -9.73 7.19
C THR A 1 -47.80 -11.20 7.53
N PRO A 2 -47.10 -12.14 6.89
CA PRO A 2 -47.48 -13.55 6.90
C PRO A 2 -47.09 -14.19 8.24
N LEU A 3 -47.93 -13.98 9.26
CA LEU A 3 -48.05 -14.89 10.39
C LEU A 3 -48.80 -16.10 9.87
N LEU A 4 -48.07 -17.21 9.74
CA LEU A 4 -48.57 -18.51 9.33
C LEU A 4 -49.91 -18.82 10.02
N GLY A 5 -50.95 -19.01 9.22
CA GLY A 5 -52.23 -19.52 9.69
C GLY A 5 -52.07 -20.91 10.32
N GLY A 6 -52.59 -21.05 11.54
CA GLY A 6 -53.03 -22.35 12.07
C GLY A 6 -51.99 -23.25 12.73
N LEU A 7 -50.75 -22.81 13.02
CA LEU A 7 -49.81 -23.61 13.80
C LEU A 7 -49.74 -23.08 15.25
N GLU A 8 -50.09 -23.93 16.23
CA GLU A 8 -50.12 -23.62 17.67
C GLU A 8 -48.80 -23.03 18.21
N ASN A 9 -47.68 -23.24 17.51
CA ASN A 9 -46.34 -22.77 17.88
C ASN A 9 -45.72 -21.74 16.91
N GLY A 10 -46.51 -21.09 16.03
CA GLY A 10 -46.00 -20.19 14.98
C GLY A 10 -45.13 -19.03 15.48
N ARG A 11 -45.43 -18.48 16.66
CA ARG A 11 -44.62 -17.42 17.31
C ARG A 11 -43.28 -17.96 17.83
N LEU A 12 -43.24 -19.21 18.32
CA LEU A 12 -42.02 -19.86 18.80
C LEU A 12 -41.06 -20.16 17.64
N ILE A 13 -41.60 -20.64 16.52
CA ILE A 13 -40.81 -20.91 15.29
C ILE A 13 -40.27 -19.60 14.72
N PHE A 14 -41.09 -18.54 14.67
CA PHE A 14 -40.64 -17.21 14.21
C PHE A 14 -39.52 -16.64 15.10
N ASN A 15 -39.70 -16.66 16.42
CA ASN A 15 -38.69 -16.16 17.36
C ASN A 15 -37.39 -16.96 17.25
N THR A 16 -37.48 -18.28 17.08
CA THR A 16 -36.30 -19.15 16.92
C THR A 16 -35.57 -18.84 15.62
N ALA A 17 -36.29 -18.76 14.50
CA ALA A 17 -35.69 -18.41 13.21
C ALA A 17 -35.06 -17.01 13.24
N PHE A 18 -35.73 -16.04 13.87
CA PHE A 18 -35.20 -14.69 14.02
C PHE A 18 -33.92 -14.65 14.86
N ILE A 19 -33.88 -15.36 16.00
CA ILE A 19 -32.68 -15.46 16.83
C ILE A 19 -31.55 -16.16 16.08
N VAL A 20 -31.83 -17.24 15.34
CA VAL A 20 -30.82 -17.95 14.53
C VAL A 20 -30.22 -17.02 13.47
N VAL A 21 -31.04 -16.23 12.79
CA VAL A 21 -30.57 -15.24 11.81
C VAL A 21 -29.72 -14.15 12.48
N LEU A 22 -30.18 -13.63 13.62
CA LEU A 22 -29.48 -12.57 14.35
C LEU A 22 -28.12 -13.05 14.88
N VAL A 23 -28.07 -14.26 15.46
CA VAL A 23 -26.83 -14.90 15.91
C VAL A 23 -25.89 -15.17 14.73
N SER A 24 -26.42 -15.62 13.59
CA SER A 24 -25.62 -15.86 12.38
C SER A 24 -24.99 -14.57 11.86
N LEU A 25 -25.75 -13.47 11.81
CA LEU A 25 -25.26 -12.16 11.40
C LEU A 25 -24.20 -11.61 12.36
N VAL A 26 -24.34 -11.83 13.66
CA VAL A 26 -23.34 -11.39 14.66
C VAL A 26 -22.04 -12.20 14.53
N ILE A 27 -22.12 -13.52 14.41
CA ILE A 27 -20.94 -14.40 14.24
C ILE A 27 -20.23 -14.11 12.90
N GLN A 28 -21.00 -13.88 11.82
CA GLN A 28 -20.47 -13.52 10.51
C GLN A 28 -19.86 -12.11 10.52
N GLY A 29 -20.52 -11.13 11.14
CA GLY A 29 -20.02 -9.76 11.25
C GLY A 29 -18.72 -9.67 12.06
N TRP A 30 -18.59 -10.46 13.14
CA TRP A 30 -17.40 -10.44 13.99
C TRP A 30 -16.19 -11.17 13.37
N THR A 31 -16.38 -12.09 12.44
CA THR A 31 -15.27 -12.85 11.83
C THR A 31 -14.51 -12.08 10.74
N VAL A 32 -15.11 -11.06 10.12
CA VAL A 32 -14.49 -10.27 9.04
C VAL A 32 -13.33 -9.41 9.55
N GLY A 33 -13.49 -8.73 10.68
CA GLY A 33 -12.48 -7.81 11.21
C GLY A 33 -11.13 -8.47 11.59
N PRO A 34 -11.12 -9.55 12.40
CA PRO A 34 -9.91 -10.30 12.72
C PRO A 34 -9.26 -10.93 11.48
N LEU A 35 -10.06 -11.44 10.53
CA LEU A 35 -9.55 -12.05 9.31
C LEU A 35 -8.88 -11.03 8.39
N ALA A 36 -9.47 -9.85 8.23
CA ALA A 36 -8.86 -8.73 7.49
C ALA A 36 -7.53 -8.29 8.11
N ARG A 37 -7.44 -8.25 9.46
CA ARG A 37 -6.18 -7.96 10.17
C ARG A 37 -5.12 -9.01 9.92
N ARG A 38 -5.49 -10.30 9.98
CA ARG A 38 -4.56 -11.42 9.80
C ARG A 38 -4.05 -11.54 8.36
N LEU A 39 -4.86 -11.12 7.38
CA LEU A 39 -4.49 -11.09 5.95
C LEU A 39 -3.72 -9.82 5.55
N GLY A 40 -3.46 -8.89 6.48
CA GLY A 40 -2.76 -7.64 6.17
C GLY A 40 -3.56 -6.69 5.28
N LEU A 41 -4.87 -6.88 5.16
CA LEU A 41 -5.76 -6.05 4.34
C LEU A 41 -6.11 -4.72 5.01
N ILE A 42 -5.72 -4.53 6.27
CA ILE A 42 -5.88 -3.28 7.00
C ILE A 42 -4.55 -2.54 6.92
N VAL A 43 -4.52 -1.54 6.05
CA VAL A 43 -3.42 -0.57 5.98
C VAL A 43 -3.40 0.19 7.31
N PRO A 44 -2.24 0.31 8.00
CA PRO A 44 -2.12 1.14 9.20
C PRO A 44 -2.68 2.53 8.92
N ALA A 45 -3.42 3.11 9.86
CA ALA A 45 -3.91 4.48 9.74
C ALA A 45 -2.70 5.38 9.47
N ARG A 46 -2.57 5.83 8.22
CA ARG A 46 -1.59 6.83 7.86
C ARG A 46 -1.97 8.06 8.66
N LEU A 47 -1.03 8.61 9.41
CA LEU A 47 -1.15 9.92 10.01
C LEU A 47 -1.15 10.93 8.85
N GLY A 48 -2.28 11.04 8.15
CA GLY A 48 -2.48 11.96 7.05
C GLY A 48 -2.73 13.39 7.56
N PRO A 49 -3.03 14.35 6.68
CA PRO A 49 -3.36 15.72 7.07
C PRO A 49 -4.55 15.70 8.04
N LEU A 50 -4.50 16.53 9.08
CA LEU A 50 -5.59 16.62 10.06
C LEU A 50 -6.86 17.19 9.42
N ASP A 51 -6.69 18.11 8.47
CA ASP A 51 -7.75 18.64 7.62
C ASP A 51 -7.25 18.75 6.18
N LYS A 52 -8.04 18.25 5.24
CA LYS A 52 -7.83 18.39 3.79
C LYS A 52 -8.98 19.21 3.22
N VAL A 53 -8.65 20.36 2.63
CA VAL A 53 -9.61 21.20 1.91
C VAL A 53 -9.15 21.31 0.47
N GLU A 54 -9.92 20.72 -0.44
CA GLU A 54 -9.71 20.86 -1.88
C GLU A 54 -10.20 22.24 -2.32
N LEU A 55 -9.35 23.00 -3.03
CA LEU A 55 -9.66 24.36 -3.48
C LEU A 55 -9.62 24.42 -4.99
N GLU A 56 -10.79 24.60 -5.62
CA GLU A 56 -10.85 24.96 -7.03
C GLU A 56 -10.52 26.45 -7.18
N LEU A 57 -9.27 26.75 -7.54
CA LEU A 57 -8.84 28.13 -7.86
C LEU A 57 -9.29 28.51 -9.27
N PRO A 58 -9.71 29.76 -9.54
CA PRO A 58 -10.03 30.20 -10.89
C PRO A 58 -8.78 30.13 -11.80
N GLY A 59 -8.86 29.28 -12.83
CA GLY A 59 -7.75 28.89 -13.71
C GLY A 59 -7.57 27.37 -13.73
N SER A 60 -6.77 26.84 -14.66
CA SER A 60 -6.49 25.39 -14.76
C SER A 60 -5.51 24.88 -13.68
N ALA A 61 -5.48 25.51 -12.50
CA ALA A 61 -4.49 25.25 -11.46
C ALA A 61 -5.12 24.44 -10.33
N HIS A 62 -4.96 23.12 -10.38
CA HIS A 62 -5.42 22.18 -9.36
C HIS A 62 -4.51 22.24 -8.13
N HIS A 63 -4.94 22.92 -7.06
CA HIS A 63 -4.23 22.98 -5.79
C HIS A 63 -5.13 22.58 -4.62
N GLU A 64 -4.56 21.92 -3.63
CA GLU A 64 -5.21 21.57 -2.37
C GLU A 64 -4.59 22.38 -1.22
N LEU A 65 -5.41 22.76 -0.24
CA LEU A 65 -4.94 23.28 1.04
C LEU A 65 -4.97 22.16 2.07
N LEU A 66 -3.79 21.78 2.56
CA LEU A 66 -3.64 20.74 3.55
C LEU A 66 -3.18 21.34 4.88
N ALA A 67 -3.73 20.83 5.98
CA ALA A 67 -3.29 21.16 7.34
C ALA A 67 -2.53 19.97 7.95
N TYR A 68 -1.24 20.15 8.20
CA TYR A 68 -0.39 19.15 8.85
C TYR A 68 -0.08 19.53 10.28
N ARG A 69 -0.11 18.55 11.18
CA ARG A 69 0.51 18.70 12.50
C ARG A 69 1.90 18.10 12.48
N VAL A 70 2.90 18.90 12.84
CA VAL A 70 4.30 18.46 12.89
C VAL A 70 4.47 17.43 14.01
N ALA A 71 4.77 16.19 13.65
CA ALA A 71 5.02 15.13 14.61
C ALA A 71 6.38 15.32 15.33
N PRO A 72 6.51 14.94 16.62
CA PRO A 72 7.81 14.92 17.29
C PRO A 72 8.80 14.03 16.54
N GLY A 73 9.96 14.60 16.18
CA GLY A 73 10.99 13.89 15.42
C GLY A 73 10.63 13.66 13.95
N SER A 74 9.75 14.46 13.35
CA SER A 74 9.56 14.44 11.90
C SER A 74 10.76 15.05 11.15
N PRO A 75 10.97 14.71 9.86
CA PRO A 75 11.98 15.34 9.01
C PRO A 75 11.97 16.87 9.08
N VAL A 76 10.80 17.50 8.94
CA VAL A 76 10.67 18.96 9.00
C VAL A 76 11.04 19.53 10.39
N ALA A 77 10.75 18.81 11.48
CA ALA A 77 11.17 19.21 12.82
C ALA A 77 12.69 19.11 13.04
N ARG A 78 13.38 18.24 12.29
CA ARG A 78 14.84 18.13 12.29
C ARG A 78 15.53 19.17 11.41
N GLY A 79 14.77 19.92 10.60
CA GLY A 79 15.27 20.96 9.70
C GLY A 79 15.35 20.54 8.23
N GLU A 80 14.71 19.44 7.84
CA GLU A 80 14.52 19.11 6.42
C GLU A 80 13.78 20.26 5.73
N ARG A 81 14.23 20.62 4.51
CA ARG A 81 13.61 21.70 3.75
C ARG A 81 12.29 21.25 3.15
N ILE A 82 11.29 22.14 3.18
CA ILE A 82 10.03 21.92 2.47
C ILE A 82 10.30 22.17 0.97
N PRO A 83 9.90 21.24 0.08
CA PRO A 83 10.09 21.40 -1.36
C PRO A 83 9.36 22.63 -1.93
N ARG A 84 9.87 23.22 -3.01
CA ARG A 84 9.30 24.46 -3.61
C ARG A 84 7.84 24.32 -4.07
N TRP A 85 7.45 23.12 -4.51
CA TRP A 85 6.08 22.83 -4.93
C TRP A 85 5.09 22.78 -3.77
N ALA A 86 5.57 22.67 -2.52
CA ALA A 86 4.75 22.74 -1.33
C ALA A 86 4.91 24.13 -0.69
N ARG A 87 3.86 24.96 -0.78
CA ARG A 87 3.93 26.38 -0.42
C ARG A 87 3.26 26.64 0.92
N PRO A 88 4.01 26.65 2.04
CA PRO A 88 3.44 26.89 3.36
C PRO A 88 2.93 28.34 3.44
N SER A 89 1.67 28.49 3.80
CA SER A 89 1.01 29.80 3.91
C SER A 89 0.98 30.28 5.35
N LEU A 90 0.60 29.39 6.27
CA LEU A 90 0.35 29.75 7.66
C LEU A 90 0.88 28.67 8.60
N VAL A 91 1.45 29.11 9.72
CA VAL A 91 1.79 28.24 10.84
C VAL A 91 1.09 28.70 12.10
N LEU A 92 0.44 27.76 12.78
CA LEU A 92 -0.17 27.96 14.08
C LEU A 92 0.70 27.29 15.15
N ARG A 93 1.25 28.09 16.07
CA ARG A 93 2.06 27.64 17.21
C ARG A 93 1.48 28.24 18.50
N ASP A 94 1.12 27.38 19.45
CA ASP A 94 0.51 27.79 20.73
C ASP A 94 -0.68 28.74 20.57
N GLY A 95 -1.53 28.49 19.56
CA GLY A 95 -2.70 29.33 19.25
C GLY A 95 -2.37 30.67 18.58
N ARG A 96 -1.11 30.94 18.25
CA ARG A 96 -0.68 32.14 17.51
C ARG A 96 -0.44 31.83 16.05
N SER A 97 -1.07 32.64 15.19
CA SER A 97 -0.95 32.61 13.73
C SER A 97 0.31 33.37 13.30
N MET A 98 1.21 32.69 12.60
CA MET A 98 2.50 33.21 12.15
C MET A 98 2.71 32.88 10.67
N ARG A 99 3.34 33.78 9.92
CA ARG A 99 3.77 33.46 8.55
C ARG A 99 4.95 32.51 8.60
N PHE A 100 5.05 31.64 7.61
CA PHE A 100 6.13 30.64 7.54
C PHE A 100 7.52 31.28 7.59
N GLN A 101 7.73 32.38 6.86
CA GLN A 101 8.98 33.15 6.84
C GLN A 101 9.39 33.75 8.19
N ASP A 102 8.43 34.02 9.08
CA ASP A 102 8.66 34.73 10.35
C ASP A 102 8.82 33.76 11.54
N MET A 103 8.56 32.46 11.33
CA MET A 103 8.45 31.45 12.39
C MET A 103 9.78 30.73 12.70
N GLY A 104 10.79 30.86 11.83
CA GLY A 104 12.06 30.15 11.98
C GLY A 104 11.92 28.66 11.65
N ARG A 105 12.48 27.78 12.48
CA ARG A 105 12.37 26.31 12.28
C ARG A 105 11.02 25.79 12.77
N LEU A 106 10.47 24.83 12.04
CA LEU A 106 9.29 24.08 12.45
C LEU A 106 9.59 23.27 13.71
N ALA A 107 8.63 23.27 14.64
CA ALA A 107 8.71 22.57 15.91
C ALA A 107 7.58 21.54 16.01
N ALA A 108 7.80 20.51 16.83
CA ALA A 108 6.78 19.51 17.11
C ALA A 108 5.53 20.18 17.71
N GLY A 109 4.35 19.84 17.18
CA GLY A 109 3.07 20.42 17.60
C GLY A 109 2.59 21.62 16.78
N ASP A 110 3.44 22.19 15.93
CA ASP A 110 3.02 23.22 14.97
C ASP A 110 1.95 22.68 14.02
N HIS A 111 0.97 23.52 13.66
CA HIS A 111 0.05 23.23 12.58
C HIS A 111 0.42 24.07 11.37
N VAL A 112 0.76 23.42 10.26
CA VAL A 112 1.20 24.06 9.03
C VAL A 112 0.13 23.89 7.97
N TYR A 113 -0.37 25.02 7.48
CA TYR A 113 -1.27 25.09 6.35
C TYR A 113 -0.46 25.32 5.09
N ILE A 114 -0.54 24.37 4.15
CA ILE A 114 0.30 24.31 2.97
C ILE A 114 -0.54 24.14 1.70
N PHE A 115 -0.26 24.97 0.70
CA PHE A 115 -0.83 24.81 -0.64
C PHE A 115 0.03 23.84 -1.44
N VAL A 116 -0.60 22.85 -2.05
CA VAL A 116 0.09 21.76 -2.75
C VAL A 116 -0.61 21.47 -4.06
N PRO A 117 0.11 21.07 -5.12
CA PRO A 117 -0.51 20.44 -6.27
C PRO A 117 -1.24 19.16 -5.86
N ASP A 118 -2.39 18.90 -6.47
CA ASP A 118 -3.24 17.71 -6.24
C ASP A 118 -2.50 16.36 -6.33
N ARG A 119 -1.41 16.31 -7.10
CA ARG A 119 -0.61 15.12 -7.39
C ARG A 119 0.28 14.62 -6.25
N TYR A 120 0.67 15.49 -5.30
CA TYR A 120 1.71 15.15 -4.30
C TYR A 120 1.30 15.10 -2.81
N PRO A 121 0.01 14.93 -2.41
CA PRO A 121 -0.37 14.97 -1.00
C PRO A 121 0.30 13.87 -0.16
N ALA A 122 0.42 12.65 -0.70
CA ALA A 122 0.99 11.50 0.03
C ALA A 122 2.50 11.64 0.37
N LEU A 123 3.23 12.49 -0.35
CA LEU A 123 4.66 12.74 -0.08
C LEU A 123 4.85 13.64 1.14
N LEU A 124 3.90 14.56 1.35
CA LEU A 124 3.95 15.46 2.51
C LEU A 124 3.60 14.74 3.81
N ASP A 125 2.73 13.72 3.78
CA ASP A 125 2.50 12.84 4.93
C ASP A 125 3.83 12.30 5.50
N LYS A 126 4.76 11.89 4.61
CA LYS A 126 6.07 11.38 5.04
C LYS A 126 6.92 12.47 5.70
N LEU A 127 6.91 13.70 5.19
CA LEU A 127 7.70 14.82 5.72
C LEU A 127 7.20 15.32 7.08
N PHE A 128 5.88 15.36 7.29
CA PHE A 128 5.26 15.96 8.47
C PHE A 128 4.88 14.95 9.56
N ALA A 129 4.49 13.74 9.18
CA ALA A 129 3.89 12.77 10.08
C ALA A 129 4.76 11.53 10.37
N SER A 130 5.71 11.19 9.49
CA SER A 130 6.63 10.09 9.76
C SER A 130 7.66 10.47 10.81
N ARG A 131 7.85 9.61 11.82
CA ARG A 131 8.99 9.68 12.74
C ARG A 131 10.28 9.13 12.11
N ALA A 132 10.14 8.33 11.06
CA ALA A 132 11.29 7.79 10.34
C ALA A 132 11.95 8.93 9.54
N VAL A 133 13.28 8.89 9.45
CA VAL A 133 14.02 9.67 8.45
C VAL A 133 13.48 9.26 7.08
N VAL A 134 13.23 10.22 6.18
CA VAL A 134 12.93 9.87 4.78
C VAL A 134 14.16 9.12 4.29
N ASP A 135 13.97 7.85 3.95
CA ASP A 135 15.07 7.02 3.47
C ASP A 135 15.58 7.64 2.16
N PRO A 136 16.89 7.95 2.02
CA PRO A 136 17.47 8.44 0.77
C PRO A 136 17.19 7.54 -0.45
N GLU A 137 16.82 6.27 -0.21
CA GLU A 137 16.45 5.29 -1.24
C GLU A 137 14.93 5.14 -1.42
N ASP A 138 14.10 5.95 -0.76
CA ASP A 138 12.64 5.89 -0.87
C ASP A 138 12.18 6.19 -2.31
N ALA A 139 11.80 5.13 -3.02
CA ALA A 139 11.41 5.16 -4.43
C ALA A 139 10.19 6.07 -4.69
N ASP A 140 9.28 6.24 -3.73
CA ASP A 140 8.12 7.12 -3.92
C ASP A 140 8.57 8.60 -3.89
N PHE A 141 9.54 8.92 -3.04
CA PHE A 141 9.99 10.29 -2.82
C PHE A 141 11.09 10.73 -3.80
N PHE A 142 12.03 9.84 -4.09
CA PHE A 142 13.21 10.10 -4.90
C PHE A 142 13.18 9.38 -6.25
N GLY A 143 12.08 8.70 -6.61
CA GLY A 143 11.97 7.90 -7.82
C GLY A 143 12.64 6.55 -7.68
N ALA A 144 12.14 5.55 -8.42
CA ALA A 144 12.62 4.17 -8.33
C ALA A 144 14.06 3.98 -8.80
N PHE A 145 14.58 4.86 -9.67
CA PHE A 145 15.90 4.72 -10.27
C PHE A 145 16.75 5.96 -10.06
N ALA A 146 18.03 5.78 -9.73
CA ALA A 146 19.00 6.87 -9.72
C ALA A 146 19.45 7.17 -11.15
N VAL A 147 19.55 8.46 -11.48
CA VAL A 147 20.05 8.95 -12.77
C VAL A 147 21.26 9.85 -12.51
N ASP A 148 22.32 9.62 -13.26
CA ASP A 148 23.51 10.46 -13.23
C ASP A 148 23.22 11.78 -14.00
N PRO A 149 23.30 12.96 -13.34
CA PRO A 149 23.04 14.25 -13.98
C PRO A 149 23.99 14.55 -15.14
N ALA A 150 25.19 13.96 -15.17
CA ALA A 150 26.18 14.19 -16.23
C ALA A 150 25.94 13.39 -17.51
N ARG A 151 25.02 12.41 -17.48
CA ARG A 151 24.64 11.61 -18.66
C ARG A 151 23.95 12.47 -19.72
N SER A 152 23.98 12.01 -20.96
CA SER A 152 23.28 12.67 -22.06
C SER A 152 21.77 12.50 -21.95
N ALA A 153 21.01 13.57 -22.16
CA ALA A 153 19.56 13.53 -22.24
C ALA A 153 19.05 12.67 -23.42
N ALA A 154 19.84 12.50 -24.48
CA ALA A 154 19.51 11.61 -25.59
C ALA A 154 19.35 10.14 -25.14
N GLU A 155 20.00 9.72 -24.06
CA GLU A 155 19.84 8.37 -23.51
C GLU A 155 18.47 8.18 -22.86
N LEU A 156 17.93 9.21 -22.19
CA LEU A 156 16.57 9.17 -21.65
C LEU A 156 15.55 9.06 -22.79
N GLU A 157 15.81 9.75 -23.89
CA GLU A 157 14.99 9.66 -25.08
C GLU A 157 15.01 8.28 -25.72
N ALA A 158 16.19 7.67 -25.85
CA ALA A 158 16.30 6.31 -26.37
C ALA A 158 15.63 5.27 -25.45
N ALA A 159 15.69 5.47 -24.13
CA ALA A 159 15.18 4.50 -23.16
C ALA A 159 13.66 4.60 -22.90
N TYR A 160 13.14 5.83 -22.80
CA TYR A 160 11.78 6.07 -22.33
C TYR A 160 10.89 6.83 -23.32
N ALA A 161 11.46 7.32 -24.42
CA ALA A 161 10.78 8.15 -25.42
C ALA A 161 9.86 9.24 -24.81
N PRO A 162 10.35 10.07 -23.87
CA PRO A 162 9.55 11.10 -23.22
C PRO A 162 9.23 12.31 -24.11
N GLY A 163 9.77 12.36 -25.33
CA GLY A 163 9.43 13.38 -26.32
C GLY A 163 10.33 14.62 -26.23
N LEU A 164 11.63 14.42 -26.07
CA LEU A 164 12.61 15.51 -26.05
C LEU A 164 12.80 16.13 -27.43
N THR A 165 12.92 17.46 -27.46
CA THR A 165 13.30 18.22 -28.67
C THR A 165 14.77 17.96 -29.04
N GLU A 166 15.14 18.26 -30.29
CA GLU A 166 16.52 18.12 -30.77
C GLU A 166 17.54 18.97 -30.00
N GLU A 167 17.12 20.11 -29.44
CA GLU A 167 18.00 20.94 -28.61
C GLU A 167 18.19 20.32 -27.23
N GLU A 168 17.12 19.80 -26.64
CA GLU A 168 17.14 19.13 -25.34
C GLU A 168 17.96 17.84 -25.34
N ARG A 169 17.94 17.09 -26.45
CA ARG A 169 18.76 15.88 -26.62
C ARG A 169 20.26 16.15 -26.55
N LYS A 170 20.70 17.38 -26.81
CA LYS A 170 22.12 17.79 -26.76
C LYS A 170 22.58 18.16 -25.35
N LEU A 171 21.65 18.29 -24.40
CA LEU A 171 21.94 18.65 -23.03
C LEU A 171 22.35 17.41 -22.22
N THR A 172 23.00 17.65 -21.07
CA THR A 172 23.04 16.65 -20.01
C THR A 172 21.68 16.53 -19.35
N VAL A 173 21.40 15.44 -18.65
CA VAL A 173 20.14 15.30 -17.90
C VAL A 173 20.00 16.40 -16.85
N GLY A 174 21.09 16.74 -16.15
CA GLY A 174 21.09 17.84 -15.17
C GLY A 174 20.77 19.20 -15.80
N ASP A 175 21.36 19.51 -16.96
CA ASP A 175 21.10 20.76 -17.67
C ASP A 175 19.68 20.81 -18.23
N LEU A 176 19.15 19.68 -18.74
CA LEU A 176 17.77 19.55 -19.18
C LEU A 176 16.79 19.87 -18.03
N VAL A 177 16.98 19.25 -16.87
CA VAL A 177 16.13 19.48 -15.69
C VAL A 177 16.22 20.95 -15.26
N THR A 178 17.44 21.50 -15.18
CA THR A 178 17.66 22.89 -14.81
C THR A 178 16.98 23.86 -15.79
N ALA A 179 17.07 23.61 -17.10
CA ALA A 179 16.42 24.42 -18.13
C ALA A 179 14.89 24.38 -18.01
N ARG A 180 14.31 23.19 -17.79
CA ARG A 180 12.86 23.01 -17.60
C ARG A 180 12.34 23.65 -16.31
N LEU A 181 13.17 23.77 -15.28
CA LEU A 181 12.86 24.47 -14.02
C LEU A 181 13.07 25.99 -14.08
N GLY A 182 13.48 26.54 -15.24
CA GLY A 182 13.69 27.98 -15.41
C GLY A 182 15.05 28.48 -14.91
N GLY A 183 16.07 27.61 -14.87
CA GLY A 183 17.47 27.99 -14.65
C GLY A 183 18.01 27.76 -13.23
N HIS A 184 17.19 27.25 -12.31
CA HIS A 184 17.64 26.85 -10.97
C HIS A 184 16.90 25.61 -10.50
N ALA A 185 17.64 24.70 -9.87
CA ALA A 185 17.10 23.49 -9.28
C ALA A 185 17.26 23.53 -7.75
N GLU A 186 16.22 23.13 -7.03
CA GLU A 186 16.28 22.88 -5.60
C GLU A 186 15.97 21.41 -5.29
N TYR A 187 16.37 20.99 -4.10
CA TYR A 187 16.07 19.66 -3.60
C TYR A 187 14.57 19.34 -3.68
N ALA A 188 14.28 18.11 -4.13
CA ALA A 188 12.94 17.57 -4.37
C ALA A 188 12.11 18.30 -5.43
N ASP A 189 12.73 19.14 -6.29
CA ASP A 189 12.08 19.65 -7.51
C ASP A 189 11.78 18.51 -8.48
N ARG A 190 10.69 18.67 -9.23
CA ARG A 190 10.10 17.62 -10.07
C ARG A 190 9.83 18.16 -11.47
N VAL A 191 10.26 17.42 -12.48
CA VAL A 191 10.05 17.74 -13.90
C VAL A 191 9.39 16.55 -14.59
N LEU A 192 8.15 16.75 -15.01
CA LEU A 192 7.42 15.78 -15.83
C LEU A 192 7.82 15.94 -17.30
N ILE A 193 8.23 14.85 -17.93
CA ILE A 193 8.58 14.79 -19.35
C ILE A 193 7.97 13.52 -19.93
N GLY A 194 6.87 13.68 -20.68
CA GLY A 194 6.15 12.54 -21.23
C GLY A 194 5.72 11.56 -20.13
N PRO A 195 6.12 10.26 -20.19
CA PRO A 195 5.74 9.23 -19.22
C PRO A 195 6.67 9.14 -17.99
N ILE A 196 7.71 9.98 -17.92
CA ILE A 196 8.70 9.94 -16.84
C ILE A 196 8.68 11.23 -16.03
N GLU A 197 8.98 11.10 -14.75
CA GLU A 197 9.18 12.19 -13.82
C GLU A 197 10.63 12.15 -13.33
N LEU A 198 11.37 13.24 -13.58
CA LEU A 198 12.72 13.44 -13.05
C LEU A 198 12.63 14.23 -11.75
N ILE A 199 13.31 13.74 -10.72
CA ILE A 199 13.24 14.26 -9.35
C ILE A 199 14.64 14.65 -8.89
N VAL A 200 14.82 15.88 -8.44
CA VAL A 200 16.10 16.37 -7.90
C VAL A 200 16.32 15.76 -6.51
N ARG A 201 17.32 14.88 -6.39
CA ARG A 201 17.65 14.22 -5.12
C ARG A 201 18.64 15.01 -4.30
N ASP A 202 19.56 15.71 -4.95
CA ASP A 202 20.58 16.49 -4.27
C ASP A 202 21.11 17.62 -5.16
N VAL A 203 21.53 18.71 -4.51
CA VAL A 203 22.10 19.90 -5.14
C VAL A 203 23.31 20.38 -4.33
N ASP A 204 24.35 20.84 -5.02
CA ASP A 204 25.51 21.45 -4.37
C ASP A 204 25.20 22.89 -3.88
N ASP A 205 26.16 23.49 -3.16
CA ASP A 205 26.07 24.87 -2.65
C ASP A 205 25.90 25.93 -3.76
N LYS A 206 26.14 25.57 -5.02
CA LYS A 206 26.01 26.45 -6.19
C LYS A 206 24.71 26.20 -6.96
N GLY A 207 23.84 25.32 -6.46
CA GLY A 207 22.57 24.95 -7.10
C GLY A 207 22.74 24.01 -8.30
N ARG A 208 23.89 23.35 -8.45
CA ARG A 208 24.09 22.33 -9.49
C ARG A 208 23.57 20.99 -8.98
N ILE A 209 22.84 20.29 -9.84
CA ILE A 209 22.26 18.99 -9.49
C ILE A 209 23.36 17.95 -9.40
N THR A 210 23.51 17.34 -8.21
CA THR A 210 24.48 16.27 -7.94
C THR A 210 23.84 14.89 -7.95
N GLY A 211 22.51 14.81 -7.76
CA GLY A 211 21.77 13.57 -7.83
C GLY A 211 20.38 13.74 -8.45
N LEU A 212 20.03 12.85 -9.37
CA LEU A 212 18.69 12.76 -9.94
C LEU A 212 18.06 11.40 -9.66
N GLY A 213 16.74 11.45 -9.57
CA GLY A 213 15.85 10.32 -9.50
C GLY A 213 14.97 10.27 -10.74
N LEU A 214 14.57 9.07 -11.12
CA LEU A 214 13.59 8.83 -12.16
C LEU A 214 12.47 7.97 -11.60
N SER A 215 11.25 8.48 -11.73
CA SER A 215 10.04 7.72 -11.54
C SER A 215 9.34 7.58 -12.88
N LEU A 216 8.81 6.40 -13.17
CA LEU A 216 7.84 6.26 -14.23
C LEU A 216 6.50 6.68 -13.64
N GLU A 217 5.74 7.51 -14.36
CA GLU A 217 4.37 7.77 -13.93
C GLU A 217 3.65 6.41 -13.91
N PRO A 218 3.16 5.93 -12.74
CA PRO A 218 2.23 4.84 -12.77
C PRO A 218 1.03 5.41 -13.51
N THR A 219 0.80 4.96 -14.75
CA THR A 219 -0.57 4.91 -15.26
C THR A 219 -1.35 4.30 -14.12
N ALA A 220 -2.18 5.10 -13.43
CA ALA A 220 -2.91 4.65 -12.27
C ALA A 220 -3.48 3.29 -12.65
N PRO A 221 -3.11 2.19 -11.97
CA PRO A 221 -3.55 0.88 -12.39
C PRO A 221 -5.05 0.97 -12.37
N VAL A 222 -5.66 1.02 -13.56
CA VAL A 222 -7.11 0.95 -13.70
C VAL A 222 -7.43 -0.29 -12.91
N ALA A 223 -8.09 -0.13 -11.77
CA ALA A 223 -8.35 -1.23 -10.86
C ALA A 223 -9.10 -2.23 -11.71
N ARG A 224 -8.39 -3.25 -12.21
CA ARG A 224 -9.01 -4.39 -12.86
C ARG A 224 -9.62 -5.11 -11.68
N VAL A 225 -10.82 -4.67 -11.33
CA VAL A 225 -11.68 -5.39 -10.40
C VAL A 225 -11.62 -6.82 -10.92
N PRO A 226 -11.08 -7.79 -10.15
CA PRO A 226 -11.04 -9.16 -10.60
C PRO A 226 -12.49 -9.51 -10.89
N VAL A 227 -12.78 -9.86 -12.15
CA VAL A 227 -14.09 -10.34 -12.56
C VAL A 227 -14.42 -11.46 -11.57
N PHE A 228 -15.38 -11.19 -10.69
CA PHE A 228 -15.77 -12.13 -9.66
C PHE A 228 -16.04 -13.47 -10.35
N LEU A 229 -15.40 -14.54 -9.87
CA LEU A 229 -15.79 -15.90 -10.22
C LEU A 229 -17.30 -15.98 -10.05
N SER A 230 -18.02 -16.29 -11.13
CA SER A 230 -19.47 -16.40 -11.04
C SER A 230 -19.82 -17.52 -10.05
N ALA A 231 -20.94 -17.40 -9.34
CA ALA A 231 -21.36 -18.39 -8.34
C ALA A 231 -21.40 -19.84 -8.90
N GLY A 232 -21.55 -19.99 -10.23
CA GLY A 232 -21.46 -21.27 -10.94
C GLY A 232 -20.07 -21.91 -10.92
N GLU A 233 -18.99 -21.14 -11.11
CA GLU A 233 -17.63 -21.67 -11.14
C GLU A 233 -17.12 -22.12 -9.77
N ILE A 234 -17.60 -21.46 -8.70
CA ILE A 234 -17.31 -21.86 -7.32
C ILE A 234 -18.02 -23.18 -6.99
N ALA A 235 -19.27 -23.35 -7.43
CA ALA A 235 -20.03 -24.58 -7.23
C ALA A 235 -19.37 -25.77 -7.94
N ASP A 236 -18.91 -25.60 -9.19
CA ASP A 236 -18.26 -26.67 -9.95
C ASP A 236 -16.95 -27.15 -9.32
N ARG A 237 -16.15 -26.23 -8.75
CA ARG A 237 -14.92 -26.60 -8.02
C ARG A 237 -15.21 -27.35 -6.72
N ILE A 238 -16.25 -26.97 -5.97
CA ILE A 238 -16.64 -27.66 -4.73
C ILE A 238 -17.17 -29.07 -5.05
N VAL A 239 -18.02 -29.20 -6.08
CA VAL A 239 -18.55 -30.50 -6.51
C VAL A 239 -17.40 -31.42 -6.99
N GLY A 240 -16.43 -30.89 -7.72
CA GLY A 240 -15.23 -31.63 -8.15
C GLY A 240 -14.40 -32.16 -6.98
N PHE A 241 -14.19 -31.34 -5.95
CA PHE A 241 -13.41 -31.71 -4.77
C PHE A 241 -14.09 -32.80 -3.93
N VAL A 242 -15.40 -32.66 -3.71
CA VAL A 242 -16.21 -33.66 -2.97
C VAL A 242 -16.26 -35.00 -3.72
N ARG A 243 -16.36 -34.97 -5.05
CA ARG A 243 -16.39 -36.19 -5.88
C ARG A 243 -15.05 -36.94 -5.86
N ASN A 244 -13.93 -36.22 -5.86
CA ASN A 244 -12.60 -36.83 -5.75
C ASN A 244 -12.33 -37.39 -4.34
N TRP A 245 -12.84 -36.74 -3.30
CA TRP A 245 -12.73 -37.25 -1.93
C TRP A 245 -13.54 -38.54 -1.74
N ARG A 246 -14.76 -38.62 -2.30
CA ARG A 246 -15.59 -39.84 -2.31
C ARG A 246 -14.99 -41.00 -3.09
N LYS A 247 -14.22 -40.73 -4.16
CA LYS A 247 -13.49 -41.78 -4.91
C LYS A 247 -12.30 -42.32 -4.13
N ARG A 248 -11.62 -41.49 -3.31
CA ARG A 248 -10.53 -41.95 -2.43
C ARG A 248 -11.00 -42.87 -1.30
N THR A 249 -12.23 -42.69 -0.81
CA THR A 249 -12.79 -43.52 0.27
C THR A 249 -13.39 -44.85 -0.20
N LYS A 250 -13.47 -45.11 -1.51
CA LYS A 250 -14.08 -46.33 -2.07
C LYS A 250 -13.06 -47.17 -2.85
N LYS A 251 -12.05 -47.68 -2.14
CA LYS A 251 -11.27 -48.86 -2.56
C LYS A 251 -11.04 -49.75 -1.32
N PRO A 252 -11.77 -50.85 -1.14
CA PRO A 252 -11.43 -51.85 -0.13
C PRO A 252 -10.53 -52.95 -0.71
N ALA A 253 -9.51 -53.28 0.10
CA ALA A 253 -8.87 -54.57 0.37
C ALA A 253 -8.62 -55.58 -0.77
N ALA A 254 -7.35 -55.91 -1.01
CA ALA A 254 -6.74 -57.20 -0.63
C ALA A 254 -5.40 -57.40 -1.35
N GLU A 255 -4.30 -57.43 -0.59
CA GLU A 255 -3.16 -58.34 -0.80
C GLU A 255 -2.19 -58.15 0.39
N ALA A 256 -2.12 -59.15 1.25
CA ALA A 256 -1.15 -59.24 2.34
C ALA A 256 0.00 -60.13 1.88
N PRO A 257 1.28 -59.77 2.13
CA PRO A 257 2.37 -60.71 2.03
C PRO A 257 2.62 -61.42 3.36
N ASP A 258 2.83 -62.73 3.21
CA ASP A 258 3.27 -63.75 4.15
C ASP A 258 4.77 -63.61 4.49
N ASP A 259 5.22 -64.34 5.52
CA ASP A 259 6.62 -64.59 5.95
C ASP A 259 7.34 -63.46 6.74
N ALA A 260 8.07 -63.65 7.85
CA ALA A 260 8.48 -64.76 8.73
C ALA A 260 8.91 -64.09 10.08
N GLU A 261 8.98 -64.70 11.27
CA GLU A 261 9.93 -65.74 11.71
C GLU A 261 9.61 -66.12 13.18
N PRO A 262 9.91 -67.36 13.66
CA PRO A 262 9.54 -67.82 15.00
C PRO A 262 10.68 -67.70 16.03
N ALA A 263 10.34 -67.56 17.31
CA ALA A 263 11.27 -67.60 18.45
C ALA A 263 11.01 -68.84 19.35
N PRO A 264 12.02 -69.33 20.11
CA PRO A 264 12.21 -70.75 20.41
C PRO A 264 11.49 -71.25 21.67
N GLN A 265 11.20 -72.56 21.68
CA GLN A 265 10.67 -73.33 22.81
C GLN A 265 11.76 -73.62 23.86
N PRO A 266 11.37 -73.84 25.14
CA PRO A 266 12.09 -74.72 26.05
C PRO A 266 11.26 -75.96 26.44
N VAL A 267 11.69 -77.11 25.90
CA VAL A 267 11.99 -78.41 26.55
C VAL A 267 11.26 -78.81 27.85
N VAL A 268 10.36 -79.80 27.69
CA VAL A 268 10.17 -81.09 28.43
C VAL A 268 9.73 -81.12 29.90
N GLY A 269 8.61 -81.84 30.12
CA GLY A 269 8.31 -82.62 31.32
C GLY A 269 7.47 -83.87 30.95
N LYS A 270 8.05 -85.06 31.13
CA LYS A 270 7.48 -86.41 30.90
C LYS A 270 6.41 -86.78 31.95
N ALA A 271 5.47 -87.66 31.57
CA ALA A 271 5.05 -88.90 32.28
C ALA A 271 3.73 -89.44 31.67
N THR A 272 3.74 -90.57 30.95
CA THR A 272 3.33 -91.94 31.41
C THR A 272 1.84 -92.20 31.15
N GLY A 273 1.47 -93.08 30.20
CA GLY A 273 0.91 -94.44 30.44
C GLY A 273 -0.62 -94.35 30.57
N GLU A 274 -1.52 -95.22 30.11
CA GLU A 274 -1.65 -96.56 29.52
C GLU A 274 -2.95 -96.44 28.64
N GLY A 275 -3.31 -97.28 27.67
CA GLY A 275 -3.01 -98.66 27.31
C GLY A 275 -3.79 -99.01 26.03
#